data_AF-A0A177QLY2-F1
#
_entry.id   AF-A0A177QLY2-F1
#
_cell.length_a   1.000
_cell.length_b   1.000
_cell.length_c   1.000
_cell.angle_alpha   90.00
_cell.angle_beta   90.00
_cell.angle_gamma   90.00
#
_symmetry.space_group_name_H-M   'P 1'
#
loop_
_entity.id
_entity.type
_entity.pdbx_description
1 polymer ?
#
loop_
_entity_poly.entity_id
_entity_poly.type
_entity_poly.pdbx_seq_one_letter_code
_entity_poly.pdbx_strand_id
1 'polypeptide(L)'
;MNAIVKTCRKHGELTTDKCRMRIRQRVKGDVIHYECQQCARDSKKIWVKNNPEKILEQYKNRYIIRDASQEILKCSTCKENKCLRYFYKSQHNFKSPRCKICMRISISSYYFKNKEKYKEINRAYNEKFRDQVRIRNHKSKLKNVYNMTLEQYSEILIAQNNVCGICKKPETMKHKKFDYLKLLSVDHCHKTRKVRGLLCDKCNKALGIFEDSVEILESAIKYLKKYMC
;
A
#
# COMPACT_ATOMS: atom_id res chain seq x y z
N MET A 1 32.93 8.85 20.97
CA MET A 1 31.70 8.09 21.31
C MET A 1 31.35 7.20 20.13
N ASN A 2 31.59 5.90 20.23
CA ASN A 2 31.36 4.97 19.13
C ASN A 2 29.86 4.84 18.85
N ALA A 3 29.42 5.29 17.69
CA ALA A 3 28.05 5.14 17.24
C ALA A 3 27.68 3.65 17.24
N ILE A 4 26.62 3.28 17.96
CA ILE A 4 26.10 1.91 17.94
C ILE A 4 25.60 1.61 16.52
N VAL A 5 26.43 0.91 15.74
CA VAL A 5 26.07 0.45 14.40
C VAL A 5 24.99 -0.63 14.55
N LYS A 6 23.75 -0.28 14.20
CA LYS A 6 22.63 -1.23 14.24
C LYS A 6 22.74 -2.13 13.02
N THR A 7 23.17 -3.37 13.19
CA THR A 7 23.30 -4.33 12.09
C THR A 7 22.07 -5.22 11.99
N CYS A 8 21.55 -5.42 10.76
CA CYS A 8 20.53 -6.40 10.46
C CYS A 8 21.19 -7.61 9.77
N ARG A 9 20.90 -8.81 10.27
CA ARG A 9 21.46 -10.07 9.74
C ARG A 9 21.29 -10.27 8.22
N LYS A 10 20.26 -9.69 7.60
CA LYS A 10 20.02 -9.78 6.15
C LYS A 10 20.52 -8.58 5.34
N HIS A 11 20.68 -7.41 5.95
CA HIS A 11 20.95 -6.16 5.21
C HIS A 11 22.25 -5.46 5.63
N GLY A 12 23.02 -6.06 6.54
CA GLY A 12 24.26 -5.49 7.06
C GLY A 12 23.99 -4.27 7.96
N GLU A 13 24.89 -3.31 7.94
CA GLU A 13 24.74 -2.04 8.66
C GLU A 13 23.47 -1.29 8.22
N LEU A 14 22.62 -0.94 9.19
CA LEU A 14 21.39 -0.20 8.96
C LEU A 14 21.70 1.30 8.95
N THR A 15 22.14 1.82 7.80
CA THR A 15 22.21 3.27 7.55
C THR A 15 20.81 3.84 7.26
N THR A 16 20.67 5.17 7.30
CA THR A 16 19.43 5.91 6.98
C THR A 16 18.83 5.54 5.62
N ASP A 17 19.65 5.00 4.72
CA ASP A 17 19.26 4.64 3.36
C ASP A 17 18.71 3.22 3.23
N LYS A 18 18.87 2.35 4.24
CA LYS A 18 18.62 0.90 4.07
C LYS A 18 17.37 0.31 4.70
N CYS A 19 16.61 0.96 5.58
CA CYS A 19 15.31 0.40 6.00
C CYS A 19 14.28 1.45 6.41
N ARG A 20 13.06 1.32 5.87
CA ARG A 20 11.82 1.97 6.35
C ARG A 20 11.81 1.95 7.89
N MET A 21 12.08 3.08 8.52
CA MET A 21 12.44 3.14 9.95
C MET A 21 11.24 2.84 10.85
N ARG A 22 11.12 1.58 11.27
CA ARG A 22 10.80 1.21 12.66
C ARG A 22 11.74 0.08 13.04
N ILE A 23 12.82 0.44 13.72
CA ILE A 23 13.79 -0.51 14.28
C ILE A 23 13.11 -1.18 15.46
N ARG A 24 13.04 -2.51 15.47
CA ARG A 24 12.60 -3.26 16.65
C ARG A 24 13.82 -3.90 17.29
N GLN A 25 14.05 -3.55 18.55
CA GLN A 25 14.98 -4.28 19.41
C GLN A 25 14.32 -5.61 19.77
N ARG A 26 15.02 -6.72 19.53
CA ARG A 26 14.64 -8.02 20.07
C ARG A 26 15.76 -8.54 20.94
N VAL A 27 15.42 -8.85 22.18
CA VAL A 27 16.30 -9.52 23.12
C VAL A 27 16.08 -11.03 22.96
N LYS A 28 17.15 -11.79 22.76
CA LYS A 28 17.11 -13.27 22.76
C LYS A 28 18.26 -13.76 23.63
N GLY A 29 17.98 -14.11 24.89
CA GLY A 29 19.03 -14.25 25.90
C GLY A 29 19.69 -12.89 26.16
N ASP A 30 21.02 -12.87 26.33
CA ASP A 30 21.78 -11.64 26.61
C ASP A 30 22.17 -10.84 25.35
N VAL A 31 21.73 -11.27 24.17
CA VAL A 31 22.10 -10.64 22.89
C VAL A 31 20.98 -9.74 22.38
N ILE A 32 21.32 -8.47 22.12
CA ILE A 32 20.44 -7.49 21.49
C ILE A 32 20.58 -7.57 19.96
N HIS A 33 19.48 -7.93 19.28
CA HIS A 33 19.41 -7.93 17.82
C HIS A 33 18.58 -6.75 17.30
N TYR A 34 19.09 -6.06 16.27
CA TYR A 34 18.37 -5.00 15.57
C TYR A 34 17.75 -5.54 14.28
N GLU A 35 16.42 -5.49 14.21
CA GLU A 35 15.68 -5.93 13.02
C GLU A 35 15.04 -4.74 12.31
N CYS A 36 15.30 -4.66 11.01
CA CYS A 36 14.70 -3.72 10.09
C CYS A 36 13.20 -4.02 9.86
N GLN A 37 12.38 -3.01 9.56
CA GLN A 37 10.92 -3.19 9.41
C GLN A 37 10.55 -4.22 8.34
N GLN A 38 11.28 -4.28 7.23
CA GLN A 38 11.05 -5.26 6.17
C GLN A 38 11.35 -6.68 6.65
N CYS A 39 12.54 -6.91 7.25
CA CYS A 39 12.88 -8.18 7.87
C CYS A 39 11.87 -8.57 8.96
N ALA A 40 11.46 -7.64 9.82
CA ALA A 40 10.49 -7.91 10.87
C ALA A 40 9.13 -8.33 10.31
N ARG A 41 8.71 -7.78 9.16
CA ARG A 41 7.49 -8.20 8.47
C ARG A 41 7.65 -9.58 7.85
N ASP A 42 8.77 -9.86 7.19
CA ASP A 42 9.02 -11.14 6.52
C ASP A 42 9.23 -12.27 7.53
N SER A 43 10.03 -12.05 8.57
CA SER A 43 10.17 -12.93 9.73
C SER A 43 8.82 -13.19 10.40
N LYS A 44 7.97 -12.16 10.54
CA LYS A 44 6.61 -12.34 11.09
C LYS A 44 5.72 -13.18 10.16
N LYS A 45 5.79 -12.99 8.83
CA LYS A 45 5.05 -13.82 7.87
C LYS A 45 5.48 -15.29 7.95
N ILE A 46 6.79 -15.55 7.98
CA ILE A 46 7.35 -16.90 8.10
C ILE A 46 6.93 -17.53 9.43
N TRP A 47 7.04 -16.78 10.54
CA TRP A 47 6.65 -17.26 11.86
C TRP A 47 5.15 -17.59 11.93
N VAL A 48 4.27 -16.72 11.40
CA VAL A 48 2.82 -16.96 11.31
C VAL A 48 2.52 -18.21 10.49
N LYS A 49 3.22 -18.41 9.37
CA LYS A 49 3.06 -19.59 8.51
C LYS A 49 3.49 -20.88 9.22
N ASN A 50 4.57 -20.83 10.00
CA ASN A 50 5.16 -21.99 10.65
C ASN A 50 4.61 -22.28 12.06
N ASN A 51 3.77 -21.41 12.62
CA ASN A 51 3.17 -21.60 13.95
C ASN A 51 1.65 -21.33 13.92
N PRO A 52 0.88 -21.98 13.03
CA PRO A 52 -0.55 -21.71 12.88
C PRO A 52 -1.34 -21.97 14.17
N GLU A 53 -0.98 -22.99 14.94
CA GLU A 53 -1.55 -23.33 16.25
C GLU A 53 -1.29 -22.24 17.30
N LYS A 54 -0.07 -21.67 17.38
CA LYS A 54 0.21 -20.57 18.31
C LYS A 54 -0.50 -19.28 17.93
N ILE A 55 -0.76 -19.05 16.64
CA ILE A 55 -1.58 -17.93 16.19
C ILE A 55 -3.03 -18.13 16.63
N LEU A 56 -3.58 -19.34 16.45
CA LEU A 56 -4.91 -19.72 16.95
C LEU A 56 -5.01 -19.56 18.47
N GLU A 57 -4.00 -20.02 19.22
CA GLU A 57 -3.87 -19.86 20.67
C GLU A 57 -3.86 -18.37 21.07
N GLN A 58 -3.04 -17.54 20.40
CA GLN A 58 -3.02 -16.10 20.62
C GLN A 58 -4.34 -15.42 20.31
N TYR A 59 -5.05 -15.86 19.26
CA TYR A 59 -6.39 -15.38 18.98
C TYR A 59 -7.34 -15.76 20.11
N LYS A 60 -7.40 -17.04 20.51
CA LYS A 60 -8.21 -17.54 21.64
C LYS A 60 -7.92 -16.73 22.91
N ASN A 61 -6.65 -16.55 23.26
CA ASN A 61 -6.20 -15.81 24.44
C ASN A 61 -6.49 -14.30 24.38
N ARG A 62 -6.72 -13.74 23.19
CA ARG A 62 -7.22 -12.37 23.02
C ARG A 62 -8.69 -12.22 23.36
N TYR A 63 -9.45 -13.31 23.36
CA TYR A 63 -10.88 -13.36 23.70
C TYR A 63 -11.12 -13.87 25.13
N ILE A 64 -10.08 -14.32 25.84
CA ILE A 64 -10.17 -14.63 27.27
C ILE A 64 -10.40 -13.31 28.04
N ILE A 65 -11.49 -13.31 28.80
CA ILE A 65 -11.89 -12.25 29.71
C ILE A 65 -10.81 -12.15 30.78
N ARG A 66 -10.11 -11.01 30.85
CA ARG A 66 -9.08 -10.77 31.87
C ARG A 66 -9.66 -10.20 33.18
N ASP A 67 -10.94 -9.88 33.17
CA ASP A 67 -11.57 -9.07 34.20
C ASP A 67 -13.04 -9.49 34.37
N ALA A 68 -13.41 -9.94 35.58
CA ALA A 68 -14.74 -10.48 35.89
C ALA A 68 -15.87 -9.42 35.80
N SER A 69 -15.52 -8.15 35.65
CA SER A 69 -16.40 -6.99 35.54
C SER A 69 -16.94 -6.71 34.12
N GLN A 70 -16.51 -7.45 33.10
CA GLN A 70 -16.91 -7.16 31.71
C GLN A 70 -18.27 -7.74 31.35
N GLU A 71 -19.15 -6.90 30.80
CA GLU A 71 -20.41 -7.36 30.21
C GLU A 71 -20.16 -8.40 29.11
N ILE A 72 -20.78 -9.57 29.26
CA ILE A 72 -20.64 -10.72 28.38
C ILE A 72 -21.94 -10.99 27.60
N LEU A 73 -21.81 -11.47 26.37
CA LEU A 73 -22.92 -11.94 25.55
C LEU A 73 -22.55 -13.26 24.86
N LYS A 74 -23.52 -14.17 24.78
CA LYS A 74 -23.38 -15.43 24.06
C LYS A 74 -23.60 -15.22 22.57
N CYS A 75 -22.61 -15.60 21.76
CA CYS A 75 -22.74 -15.52 20.30
C CYS A 75 -23.76 -16.55 19.78
N SER A 76 -24.74 -16.12 18.99
CA SER A 76 -25.77 -17.02 18.45
C SER A 76 -25.23 -18.01 17.40
N THR A 77 -24.05 -17.76 16.81
CA THR A 77 -23.42 -18.67 15.83
C THR A 77 -22.44 -19.64 16.47
N CYS A 78 -21.35 -19.15 17.10
CA CYS A 78 -20.32 -20.02 17.68
C CYS A 78 -20.62 -20.47 19.12
N LYS A 79 -21.73 -19.99 19.72
CA LYS A 79 -22.22 -20.35 21.07
C LYS A 79 -21.27 -20.02 22.24
N GLU A 80 -20.09 -19.47 21.98
CA GLU A 80 -19.15 -18.97 23.00
C GLU A 80 -19.63 -17.67 23.67
N ASN A 81 -19.34 -17.52 24.96
CA ASN A 81 -19.49 -16.28 25.72
C ASN A 81 -18.32 -15.33 25.41
N LYS A 82 -18.62 -14.08 25.01
CA LYS A 82 -17.60 -13.08 24.67
C LYS A 82 -17.95 -11.71 25.24
N CYS A 83 -16.94 -10.90 25.53
CA CYS A 83 -17.14 -9.49 25.90
C CYS A 83 -17.93 -8.73 24.83
N LEU A 84 -18.82 -7.82 25.25
CA LEU A 84 -19.66 -6.99 24.35
C LEU A 84 -18.89 -6.21 23.27
N ARG A 85 -17.59 -5.93 23.46
CA ARG A 85 -16.74 -5.29 22.45
C ARG A 85 -16.55 -6.13 21.18
N TYR A 86 -16.78 -7.44 21.28
CA TYR A 86 -16.69 -8.38 20.17
C TYR A 86 -17.99 -8.53 19.38
N PHE A 87 -18.98 -7.68 19.66
CA PHE A 87 -20.22 -7.58 18.91
C PHE A 87 -20.33 -6.19 18.29
N TYR A 88 -20.95 -6.08 17.11
CA TYR A 88 -21.26 -4.79 16.50
C TYR A 88 -22.45 -4.14 17.22
N LYS A 89 -22.49 -2.81 17.27
CA LYS A 89 -23.68 -2.06 17.69
C LYS A 89 -24.69 -2.06 16.53
N SER A 90 -25.97 -2.26 16.81
CA SER A 90 -27.07 -2.13 15.85
C SER A 90 -27.59 -0.68 15.81
N GLN A 91 -28.49 -0.40 14.86
CA GLN A 91 -29.12 0.93 14.70
C GLN A 91 -29.90 1.39 15.95
N HIS A 92 -30.34 0.47 16.81
CA HIS A 92 -31.05 0.77 18.06
C HIS A 92 -30.17 0.59 19.30
N ASN A 93 -28.85 0.76 19.16
CA ASN A 93 -27.85 0.56 20.23
C ASN A 93 -27.79 -0.85 20.85
N PHE A 94 -28.59 -1.81 20.41
CA PHE A 94 -28.46 -3.21 20.83
C PHE A 94 -27.19 -3.86 20.28
N LYS A 95 -26.70 -4.87 20.97
CA LYS A 95 -25.57 -5.68 20.49
C LYS A 95 -26.06 -6.70 19.49
N SER A 96 -25.32 -6.85 18.39
CA SER A 96 -25.60 -7.92 17.42
C SER A 96 -25.59 -9.28 18.12
N PRO A 97 -26.50 -10.22 17.78
CA PRO A 97 -26.48 -11.55 18.35
C PRO A 97 -25.27 -12.38 17.89
N ARG A 98 -24.61 -11.98 16.80
CA ARG A 98 -23.43 -12.66 16.25
C ARG A 98 -22.15 -11.87 16.54
N CYS A 99 -21.09 -12.56 16.94
CA CYS A 99 -19.80 -11.91 17.17
C CYS A 99 -19.18 -11.43 15.84
N LYS A 100 -18.28 -10.44 15.92
CA LYS A 100 -17.58 -9.82 14.78
C LYS A 100 -16.87 -10.85 13.89
N ILE A 101 -16.36 -11.93 14.48
CA ILE A 101 -15.67 -13.00 13.73
C ILE A 101 -16.67 -13.79 12.90
N CYS A 102 -17.72 -14.35 13.54
CA CYS A 102 -18.75 -15.12 12.85
C CYS A 102 -19.42 -14.30 11.74
N MET A 103 -19.65 -13.01 11.99
CA MET A 103 -20.20 -12.10 10.99
C MET A 103 -19.24 -11.92 9.80
N ARG A 104 -17.94 -11.73 10.03
CA ARG A 104 -16.93 -11.63 8.95
C ARG A 104 -16.82 -12.92 8.14
N ILE A 105 -16.84 -14.08 8.79
CA ILE A 105 -16.81 -15.39 8.11
C ILE A 105 -18.04 -15.53 7.21
N SER A 106 -19.23 -15.22 7.74
CA SER A 106 -20.49 -15.27 7.00
C SER A 106 -20.49 -14.33 5.79
N ILE A 107 -20.10 -13.06 5.97
CA ILE A 107 -19.98 -12.08 4.87
C ILE A 107 -18.98 -12.56 3.82
N SER A 108 -17.80 -13.03 4.26
CA SER A 108 -16.76 -13.52 3.36
C SER A 108 -17.25 -14.73 2.56
N SER A 109 -17.86 -15.72 3.21
CA SER A 109 -18.41 -16.92 2.55
C SER A 109 -19.48 -16.55 1.53
N TYR A 110 -20.39 -15.63 1.88
CA TYR A 110 -21.40 -15.13 0.95
C TYR A 110 -20.77 -14.46 -0.27
N TYR A 111 -19.79 -13.56 -0.06
CA TYR A 111 -19.06 -12.91 -1.16
C TYR A 111 -18.36 -13.92 -2.07
N PHE A 112 -17.68 -14.92 -1.51
CA PHE A 112 -16.99 -15.95 -2.30
C PHE A 112 -17.97 -16.79 -3.13
N LYS A 113 -19.10 -17.20 -2.54
CA LYS A 113 -20.16 -17.93 -3.26
C LYS A 113 -20.80 -17.09 -4.37
N ASN A 114 -20.87 -15.78 -4.20
CA ASN A 114 -21.53 -14.85 -5.13
C ASN A 114 -20.52 -13.98 -5.90
N LYS A 115 -19.27 -14.43 -6.04
CA LYS A 115 -18.17 -13.61 -6.57
C LYS A 115 -18.45 -13.08 -7.98
N GLU A 116 -19.02 -13.91 -8.85
CA GLU A 116 -19.33 -13.51 -10.23
C GLU A 116 -20.44 -12.45 -10.29
N LYS A 117 -21.53 -12.62 -9.52
CA LYS A 117 -22.57 -11.59 -9.37
C LYS A 117 -21.99 -10.24 -8.92
N TYR A 118 -21.09 -10.23 -7.94
CA TYR A 118 -20.44 -8.99 -7.50
C TYR A 118 -19.51 -8.40 -8.55
N LYS A 119 -18.83 -9.22 -9.36
CA LYS A 119 -18.03 -8.73 -10.48
C LYS A 119 -18.91 -8.07 -11.54
N GLU A 120 -20.05 -8.64 -11.87
CA GLU A 120 -21.00 -8.09 -12.84
C GLU A 120 -21.56 -6.75 -12.36
N ILE A 121 -22.02 -6.68 -11.11
CA ILE A 121 -22.47 -5.43 -10.49
C ILE A 121 -21.37 -4.37 -10.54
N ASN A 122 -20.13 -4.73 -10.19
CA ASN A 122 -19.01 -3.79 -10.24
C ASN A 122 -18.65 -3.38 -11.67
N ARG A 123 -18.78 -4.27 -12.67
CA ARG A 123 -18.59 -3.94 -14.08
C ARG A 123 -19.63 -2.93 -14.53
N ALA A 124 -20.90 -3.20 -14.31
CA ALA A 124 -22.01 -2.31 -14.65
C ALA A 124 -21.88 -0.95 -13.95
N TYR A 125 -21.50 -0.94 -12.68
CA TYR A 125 -21.23 0.30 -11.94
C TYR A 125 -20.07 1.09 -12.56
N ASN A 126 -18.93 0.43 -12.84
CA ASN A 126 -17.75 1.09 -13.42
C ASN A 126 -18.00 1.59 -14.84
N GLU A 127 -18.89 0.93 -15.59
CA GLU A 127 -19.32 1.36 -16.92
C GLU A 127 -20.21 2.60 -16.82
N LYS A 128 -21.26 2.54 -15.98
CA LYS A 128 -22.19 3.64 -15.76
C LYS A 128 -21.53 4.89 -15.18
N PHE A 129 -20.59 4.73 -14.25
CA PHE A 129 -19.93 5.83 -13.53
C PHE A 129 -18.44 5.94 -13.87
N ARG A 130 -18.09 5.70 -15.13
CA ARG A 130 -16.71 5.60 -15.61
C ARG A 130 -15.82 6.78 -15.23
N ASP A 131 -16.27 8.01 -15.45
CA ASP A 131 -15.48 9.21 -15.17
C ASP A 131 -15.28 9.45 -13.68
N GLN A 132 -16.32 9.23 -12.88
CA GLN A 132 -16.25 9.35 -11.42
C GLN A 132 -15.29 8.31 -10.84
N VAL A 133 -15.36 7.07 -11.32
CA VAL A 133 -14.44 6.00 -10.94
C VAL A 133 -13.01 6.35 -11.33
N ARG A 134 -12.79 6.93 -12.52
CA ARG A 134 -11.47 7.38 -12.99
C ARG A 134 -10.89 8.44 -12.05
N ILE A 135 -11.64 9.50 -11.75
CA ILE A 135 -11.20 10.59 -10.86
C ILE A 135 -10.90 10.03 -9.47
N ARG A 136 -11.80 9.21 -8.91
CA ARG A 136 -11.61 8.57 -7.61
C ARG A 136 -10.34 7.73 -7.57
N ASN A 137 -10.11 6.90 -8.60
CA ASN A 137 -8.93 6.05 -8.68
C ASN A 137 -7.65 6.88 -8.81
N HIS A 138 -7.68 7.96 -9.58
CA HIS A 138 -6.56 8.88 -9.71
C HIS A 138 -6.24 9.56 -8.37
N LYS A 139 -7.24 10.14 -7.69
CA LYS A 139 -7.09 10.75 -6.35
C LYS A 139 -6.55 9.75 -5.32
N SER A 140 -7.06 8.52 -5.34
CA SER A 140 -6.58 7.43 -4.49
C SER A 140 -5.11 7.09 -4.79
N LYS A 141 -4.72 7.03 -6.07
CA LYS A 141 -3.33 6.79 -6.46
C LYS A 141 -2.40 7.92 -6.01
N LEU A 142 -2.79 9.17 -6.22
CA LEU A 142 -2.04 10.35 -5.77
C LEU A 142 -1.74 10.27 -4.27
N LYS A 143 -2.78 10.04 -3.47
CA LYS A 143 -2.65 9.93 -2.02
C LYS A 143 -1.80 8.73 -1.58
N ASN A 144 -2.09 7.53 -2.09
CA ASN A 144 -1.51 6.30 -1.55
C ASN A 144 -0.09 6.03 -2.05
N VAL A 145 0.28 6.52 -3.23
CA VAL A 145 1.59 6.27 -3.85
C VAL A 145 2.53 7.44 -3.68
N TYR A 146 2.02 8.66 -3.89
CA TYR A 146 2.83 9.88 -3.94
C TYR A 146 2.60 10.80 -2.74
N ASN A 147 1.70 10.44 -1.82
CA ASN A 147 1.30 11.28 -0.68
C ASN A 147 0.92 12.70 -1.11
N MET A 148 0.22 12.80 -2.24
CA MET A 148 -0.14 14.06 -2.88
C MET A 148 -1.66 14.22 -2.97
N THR A 149 -2.14 15.45 -2.88
CA THR A 149 -3.54 15.79 -3.15
C THR A 149 -3.78 16.03 -4.65
N LEU A 150 -5.05 16.17 -5.04
CA LEU A 150 -5.35 16.49 -6.43
C LEU A 150 -4.95 17.93 -6.76
N GLU A 151 -5.05 18.82 -5.78
CA GLU A 151 -4.72 20.24 -5.86
C GLU A 151 -3.22 20.43 -6.10
N GLN A 152 -2.37 19.73 -5.34
CA GLN A 152 -0.92 19.73 -5.56
C GLN A 152 -0.51 19.21 -6.94
N TYR A 153 -1.20 18.18 -7.45
CA TYR A 153 -0.98 17.71 -8.81
C TYR A 153 -1.31 18.80 -9.84
N SER A 154 -2.44 19.47 -9.66
CA SER A 154 -2.87 20.57 -10.52
C SER A 154 -1.92 21.76 -10.46
N GLU A 155 -1.41 22.13 -9.29
CA GLU A 155 -0.40 23.18 -9.12
C GLU A 155 0.86 22.90 -9.94
N ILE A 156 1.39 21.68 -9.88
CA ILE A 156 2.56 21.29 -10.69
C ILE A 156 2.21 21.30 -12.18
N LEU A 157 1.01 20.82 -12.55
CA LEU A 157 0.56 20.81 -13.94
C LEU A 157 0.49 22.23 -14.52
N ILE A 158 -0.07 23.18 -13.77
CA ILE A 158 -0.16 24.59 -14.13
C ILE A 158 1.24 25.21 -14.21
N ALA A 159 2.10 24.96 -13.21
CA ALA A 159 3.47 25.45 -13.20
C ALA A 159 4.31 24.92 -14.38
N GLN A 160 3.96 23.74 -14.91
CA GLN A 160 4.54 23.17 -16.11
C GLN A 160 3.82 23.59 -17.42
N ASN A 161 2.91 24.57 -17.39
CA ASN A 161 2.12 24.99 -18.55
C ASN A 161 1.34 23.84 -19.21
N ASN A 162 0.79 22.91 -18.41
CA ASN A 162 0.04 21.74 -18.85
C ASN A 162 0.81 20.78 -19.78
N VAL A 163 2.15 20.83 -19.77
CA VAL A 163 3.00 19.96 -20.60
C VAL A 163 3.99 19.13 -19.79
N CYS A 164 4.60 18.14 -20.44
CA CYS A 164 5.64 17.29 -19.85
C CYS A 164 6.84 18.13 -19.36
N GLY A 165 7.32 17.84 -18.15
CA GLY A 165 8.45 18.52 -17.54
C GLY A 165 9.77 18.39 -18.31
N ILE A 166 9.93 17.32 -19.10
CA ILE A 166 11.14 17.05 -19.91
C ILE A 166 10.98 17.57 -21.34
N CYS A 167 10.09 16.97 -22.14
CA CYS A 167 10.00 17.29 -23.57
C CYS A 167 9.17 18.54 -23.89
N LYS A 168 8.54 19.15 -22.88
CA LYS A 168 7.67 20.34 -23.01
C LYS A 168 6.52 20.18 -24.00
N LYS A 169 6.10 18.95 -24.26
CA LYS A 169 4.95 18.60 -25.12
C LYS A 169 3.79 18.05 -24.29
N PRO A 170 2.53 18.18 -24.75
CA PRO A 170 1.39 17.57 -24.09
C PRO A 170 1.45 16.03 -24.14
N GLU A 171 0.63 15.37 -23.32
CA GLU A 171 0.45 13.92 -23.41
C GLU A 171 -0.24 13.55 -24.72
N THR A 172 0.30 12.55 -25.42
CA THR A 172 -0.27 12.05 -26.69
C THR A 172 -0.73 10.60 -26.58
N MET A 173 -0.40 9.92 -25.48
CA MET A 173 -0.74 8.51 -25.31
C MET A 173 -2.19 8.34 -24.87
N LYS A 174 -2.97 7.64 -25.69
CA LYS A 174 -4.31 7.19 -25.32
C LYS A 174 -4.26 6.08 -24.25
N HIS A 175 -5.33 5.97 -23.48
CA HIS A 175 -5.51 4.87 -22.56
C HIS A 175 -5.76 3.56 -23.34
N LYS A 176 -5.12 2.45 -22.93
CA LYS A 176 -5.13 1.18 -23.69
C LYS A 176 -6.52 0.63 -24.00
N LYS A 177 -7.47 0.81 -23.07
CA LYS A 177 -8.84 0.30 -23.17
C LYS A 177 -9.86 1.36 -23.62
N PHE A 178 -9.48 2.62 -23.64
CA PHE A 178 -10.43 3.72 -23.56
C PHE A 178 -10.00 4.87 -24.44
N ASP A 179 -10.94 5.45 -25.18
CA ASP A 179 -10.66 6.56 -26.10
C ASP A 179 -10.55 7.90 -25.36
N TYR A 180 -9.51 8.04 -24.55
CA TYR A 180 -9.11 9.31 -23.94
C TYR A 180 -7.60 9.36 -23.75
N LEU A 181 -7.04 10.56 -23.71
CA LEU A 181 -5.63 10.79 -23.41
C LEU A 181 -5.33 10.51 -21.94
N LYS A 182 -4.19 9.88 -21.68
CA LYS A 182 -3.70 9.70 -20.31
C LYS A 182 -3.41 11.05 -19.66
N LEU A 183 -3.41 11.06 -18.34
CA LEU A 183 -2.85 12.14 -17.56
C LEU A 183 -1.33 12.01 -17.56
N LEU A 184 -0.61 13.13 -17.41
CA LEU A 184 0.82 13.11 -17.18
C LEU A 184 1.14 12.26 -15.93
N SER A 185 2.20 11.48 -16.03
CA SER A 185 2.67 10.60 -14.96
C SER A 185 3.40 11.41 -13.90
N VAL A 186 3.13 11.13 -12.63
CA VAL A 186 3.89 11.70 -11.51
C VAL A 186 5.26 11.04 -11.46
N ASP A 187 6.28 11.81 -11.78
CA ASP A 187 7.68 11.41 -11.68
C ASP A 187 8.20 11.68 -10.27
N HIS A 188 8.92 10.72 -9.71
CA HIS A 188 9.40 10.78 -8.34
C HIS A 188 10.71 10.03 -8.17
N CYS A 189 11.56 10.53 -7.28
CA CYS A 189 12.79 9.84 -6.93
C CYS A 189 12.47 8.53 -6.20
N HIS A 190 12.94 7.39 -6.72
CA HIS A 190 12.71 6.09 -6.12
C HIS A 190 13.36 5.92 -4.73
N LYS A 191 14.42 6.70 -4.43
CA LYS A 191 15.13 6.70 -3.14
C LYS A 191 14.38 7.51 -2.08
N THR A 192 14.04 8.77 -2.39
CA THR A 192 13.48 9.72 -1.42
C THR A 192 11.95 9.82 -1.44
N ARG A 193 11.30 9.28 -2.47
CA ARG A 193 9.87 9.46 -2.78
C ARG A 193 9.44 10.91 -3.03
N LYS A 194 10.39 11.85 -3.11
CA LYS A 194 10.09 13.23 -3.49
C LYS A 194 9.66 13.27 -4.96
N VAL A 195 8.57 13.99 -5.20
CA VAL A 195 8.05 14.23 -6.55
C VAL A 195 8.98 15.22 -7.25
N ARG A 196 9.36 14.91 -8.49
CA ARG A 196 10.21 15.78 -9.34
C ARG A 196 9.34 16.65 -10.25
N GLY A 197 8.27 16.09 -10.81
CA GLY A 197 7.37 16.79 -11.72
C GLY A 197 6.39 15.84 -12.40
N LEU A 198 5.74 16.32 -13.47
CA LEU A 198 4.82 15.54 -14.29
C LEU A 198 5.39 15.29 -15.68
N LEU A 199 5.40 14.04 -16.13
CA LEU A 199 6.01 13.63 -17.39
C LEU A 199 4.99 12.92 -18.29
N CYS A 200 5.13 13.06 -19.61
CA CYS A 200 4.36 12.21 -20.52
C CYS A 200 4.80 10.74 -20.40
N ASP A 201 3.94 9.81 -20.77
CA ASP A 201 4.14 8.36 -20.66
C ASP A 201 5.43 7.91 -21.37
N LYS A 202 5.78 8.55 -22.50
CA LYS A 202 7.02 8.27 -23.24
C LYS A 202 8.27 8.68 -22.46
N CYS A 203 8.34 9.93 -22.00
CA CYS A 203 9.50 10.44 -21.24
C CYS A 203 9.66 9.71 -19.91
N ASN A 204 8.56 9.46 -19.19
CA ASN A 204 8.61 8.74 -17.92
C ASN A 204 9.15 7.32 -18.08
N LYS A 205 8.75 6.61 -19.14
CA LYS A 205 9.28 5.28 -19.44
C LYS A 205 10.74 5.33 -19.87
N ALA A 206 11.12 6.29 -20.72
CA ALA A 206 12.50 6.45 -21.16
C ALA A 206 13.44 6.65 -19.96
N LEU A 207 13.09 7.52 -19.00
CA LEU A 207 13.85 7.66 -17.75
C LEU A 207 13.98 6.35 -16.98
N GLY A 208 12.89 5.58 -16.88
CA GLY A 208 12.92 4.26 -16.23
C GLY A 208 13.78 3.22 -16.96
N ILE A 209 13.82 3.25 -18.30
CA ILE A 209 14.68 2.38 -19.12
C ILE A 209 16.16 2.69 -18.88
N PHE A 210 16.49 3.96 -18.68
CA PHE A 210 17.82 4.41 -18.27
C PHE A 210 18.04 4.33 -16.74
N GLU A 211 17.16 3.66 -16.01
CA GLU A 211 17.25 3.42 -14.57
C GLU A 211 17.40 4.69 -13.71
N ASP A 212 16.89 5.83 -14.19
CA ASP A 212 17.15 7.16 -13.59
C ASP A 212 18.66 7.51 -13.45
N SER A 213 19.57 6.84 -14.17
CA SER A 213 21.02 7.07 -14.12
C SER A 213 21.45 8.22 -15.00
N VAL A 214 22.13 9.20 -14.39
CA VAL A 214 22.72 10.34 -15.10
C VAL A 214 23.86 9.87 -15.99
N GLU A 215 24.67 8.92 -15.51
CA GLU A 215 25.84 8.39 -16.21
C GLU A 215 25.45 7.69 -17.53
N ILE A 216 24.37 6.90 -17.51
CA ILE A 216 23.86 6.24 -18.73
C ILE A 216 23.29 7.28 -19.70
N LEU A 217 22.54 8.28 -19.21
CA LEU A 217 21.98 9.35 -20.04
C LEU A 217 23.08 10.19 -20.71
N GLU A 218 24.14 10.54 -19.98
CA GLU A 218 25.30 11.24 -20.55
C GLU A 218 26.02 10.41 -21.62
N SER A 219 26.15 9.10 -21.38
CA SER A 219 26.73 8.17 -22.36
C SER A 219 25.88 8.09 -23.62
N ALA A 220 24.55 8.07 -23.50
CA ALA A 220 23.63 8.11 -24.63
C ALA A 220 23.77 9.42 -25.43
N ILE A 221 23.92 10.57 -24.75
CA ILE A 221 24.20 11.86 -25.42
C ILE A 221 25.51 11.81 -26.19
N LYS A 222 26.60 11.30 -25.57
CA LYS A 222 27.91 11.17 -26.24
C LYS A 222 27.83 10.26 -27.47
N TYR A 223 27.12 9.14 -27.36
CA TYR A 223 26.90 8.22 -28.47
C TYR A 223 26.17 8.91 -29.63
N LEU A 224 25.06 9.61 -29.34
CA LEU A 224 24.33 10.36 -30.36
C LEU A 224 25.20 11.43 -31.02
N LYS A 225 25.95 12.21 -30.23
CA LYS A 225 26.89 13.23 -30.75
C LYS A 225 27.96 12.64 -31.66
N LYS A 226 28.48 11.45 -31.34
CA LYS A 226 29.50 10.76 -32.14
C LYS A 226 28.98 10.32 -33.51
N TYR A 227 27.71 9.97 -33.61
CA TYR A 227 27.07 9.45 -34.83
C TYR A 227 25.93 10.35 -35.32
N MET A 228 26.02 11.67 -35.10
CA MET A 228 25.02 12.60 -35.64
C MET A 228 25.06 12.50 -37.17
N CYS A 229 23.96 12.02 -37.75
CA CYS A 229 23.70 12.06 -39.18
C CYS A 229 23.27 13.46 -39.60
#